data_AF-X1HIZ2-F1
#
_entry.id   AF-X1HIZ2-F1
#
_cell.length_a   1.000
_cell.length_b   1.000
_cell.length_c   1.000
_cell.angle_alpha   90.00
_cell.angle_beta   90.00
_cell.angle_gamma   90.00
#
_symmetry.space_group_name_H-M   'P 1'
#
loop_
_entity.id
_entity.type
_entity.pdbx_description
1 polymer ?
#
loop_
_entity_poly.entity_id
_entity_poly.type
_entity_poly.pdbx_seq_one_letter_code
_entity_poly.pdbx_strand_id
1 'polypeptide(L)'
;MKIKIKLPEFLTLIRAFPPTISIPRMTSDEDTNQINLEFDELNEKSSKQIHLHLAPNALDKTGELRTIVTYVNNKDTVRVLDSRPIEISIDKISIEPKVVPSSYIREFTQQPIIKKVIKSMGIGIEHQVHSEIIYDILEQLFSIHNFQLVAKDVEKRILWYFGTESVIKEDILAVGRIVSNKIEIIASSPNQYLLISFLTQVTNDFKQFLVLNGVVNSKDKVHDLE
;
A
#
# COMPACT_ATOMS: atom_id res chain seq x y z
N MET A 1 31.18 -18.49 24.47
CA MET A 1 30.73 -19.08 23.18
C MET A 1 30.63 -17.96 22.15
N LYS A 2 31.03 -18.19 20.89
CA LYS A 2 30.95 -17.19 19.82
C LYS A 2 29.95 -17.63 18.76
N ILE A 3 29.00 -16.76 18.43
CA ILE A 3 28.00 -17.00 17.39
C ILE A 3 28.21 -15.99 16.29
N LYS A 4 28.40 -16.49 15.07
CA LYS A 4 28.46 -15.70 13.85
C LYS A 4 27.17 -15.93 13.07
N ILE A 5 26.51 -14.85 12.67
CA ILE A 5 25.29 -14.89 11.85
C ILE A 5 25.60 -14.15 10.56
N LYS A 6 25.34 -14.80 9.43
CA LYS A 6 25.26 -14.17 8.12
C LYS A 6 23.79 -13.98 7.78
N LEU A 7 23.40 -12.77 7.44
CA LEU A 7 22.03 -12.37 7.16
C LEU A 7 22.00 -11.44 5.94
N PRO A 8 20.91 -11.40 5.18
CA PRO A 8 20.82 -10.57 3.99
C PRO A 8 20.75 -9.08 4.37
N GLU A 9 21.18 -8.19 3.47
CA GLU A 9 21.27 -6.74 3.76
C GLU A 9 19.95 -6.10 4.20
N PHE A 10 18.84 -6.68 3.76
CA PHE A 10 17.52 -6.16 4.09
C PHE A 10 17.05 -6.47 5.53
N LEU A 11 17.82 -7.24 6.30
CA LEU A 11 17.55 -7.55 7.70
C LEU A 11 18.58 -6.88 8.62
N THR A 12 18.11 -6.40 9.76
CA THR A 12 18.96 -5.84 10.82
C THR A 12 18.64 -6.50 12.16
N LEU A 13 19.66 -6.87 12.93
CA LEU A 13 19.48 -7.34 14.30
C LEU A 13 19.09 -6.18 15.21
N ILE A 14 17.90 -6.26 15.80
CA ILE A 14 17.38 -5.23 16.71
C ILE A 14 17.55 -5.61 18.17
N ARG A 15 17.58 -6.92 18.48
CA ARG A 15 17.69 -7.42 19.85
C ARG A 15 18.22 -8.85 19.87
N ALA A 16 19.05 -9.14 20.86
CA ALA A 16 19.43 -10.50 21.22
C ALA A 16 19.04 -10.78 22.68
N PHE A 17 18.60 -12.00 22.98
CA PHE A 17 18.34 -12.48 24.33
C PHE A 17 18.96 -13.87 24.54
N PRO A 18 19.71 -14.11 25.62
CA PRO A 18 20.15 -13.14 26.64
C PRO A 18 21.04 -12.02 26.07
N PRO A 19 21.27 -10.92 26.82
CA PRO A 19 22.17 -9.86 26.37
C PRO A 19 23.58 -10.37 26.09
N THR A 20 24.24 -9.79 25.10
CA THR A 20 25.60 -10.18 24.68
C THR A 20 26.64 -9.47 25.54
N ILE A 21 27.81 -10.09 25.73
CA ILE A 21 28.92 -9.49 26.49
C ILE A 21 29.58 -8.36 25.71
N SER A 22 29.58 -8.46 24.38
CA SER A 22 30.19 -7.49 23.47
C SER A 22 29.16 -6.83 22.56
N ILE A 23 29.48 -5.60 22.14
CA ILE A 23 28.70 -4.86 21.14
C ILE A 23 28.79 -5.63 19.82
N PRO A 24 27.65 -6.01 19.21
CA PRO A 24 27.63 -6.70 17.92
C PRO A 24 28.34 -5.85 16.87
N ARG A 25 29.44 -6.35 16.30
CA ARG A 25 30.06 -5.71 15.13
C ARG A 25 29.34 -6.20 13.89
N MET A 26 28.64 -5.31 13.20
CA MET A 26 28.15 -5.55 11.85
C MET A 26 29.26 -5.24 10.85
N THR A 27 29.59 -6.21 10.01
CA THR A 27 30.46 -6.03 8.85
C THR A 27 29.67 -6.41 7.61
N SER A 28 29.63 -5.52 6.62
CA SER A 28 29.01 -5.73 5.31
C SER A 28 30.05 -6.26 4.32
N ASP A 29 29.75 -7.36 3.64
CA ASP A 29 30.42 -7.80 2.40
C ASP A 29 29.36 -7.80 1.31
N GLU A 30 29.68 -7.21 0.15
CA GLU A 30 28.91 -6.94 -1.10
C GLU A 30 27.39 -7.28 -1.23
N ASP A 31 26.85 -8.32 -0.58
CA ASP A 31 25.42 -8.69 -0.54
C ASP A 31 24.92 -9.27 0.81
N THR A 32 25.76 -9.33 1.85
CA THR A 32 25.44 -9.93 3.15
C THR A 32 25.99 -9.15 4.33
N ASN A 33 25.18 -9.04 5.36
CA ASN A 33 25.57 -8.56 6.68
C ASN A 33 26.07 -9.72 7.54
N GLN A 34 27.18 -9.51 8.25
CA GLN A 34 27.67 -10.45 9.24
C GLN A 34 27.65 -9.83 10.63
N ILE A 35 27.12 -10.58 11.59
CA ILE A 35 27.09 -10.21 13.01
C ILE A 35 27.88 -11.25 13.80
N ASN A 36 28.77 -10.77 14.67
CA ASN A 36 29.46 -11.62 15.65
C ASN A 36 28.96 -11.29 17.06
N LEU A 37 28.44 -12.30 17.75
CA LEU A 37 27.92 -12.23 19.11
C LEU A 37 28.75 -13.12 20.04
N GLU A 38 29.02 -12.62 21.24
CA GLU A 38 29.71 -13.38 22.30
C GLU A 38 28.82 -13.49 23.53
N PHE A 39 28.68 -14.72 24.02
CA PHE A 39 27.86 -15.10 25.16
C PHE A 39 28.71 -15.80 26.21
N ASP A 40 28.26 -15.69 27.47
CA ASP A 40 28.88 -16.33 28.62
C ASP A 40 28.98 -17.85 28.44
N GLU A 41 29.85 -18.45 29.24
CA GLU A 41 30.02 -19.89 29.29
C GLU A 41 28.69 -20.62 29.54
N LEU A 42 28.43 -21.64 28.71
CA LEU A 42 27.28 -22.52 28.88
C LEU A 42 27.72 -23.71 29.72
N ASN A 43 27.14 -23.84 30.90
CA ASN A 43 27.32 -25.04 31.74
C ASN A 43 26.68 -26.26 31.05
N GLU A 44 27.24 -27.46 31.23
CA GLU A 44 26.73 -28.73 30.70
C GLU A 44 25.25 -29.01 31.06
N LYS A 45 24.76 -28.43 32.16
CA LYS A 45 23.34 -28.52 32.59
C LYS A 45 22.45 -27.39 32.07
N SER A 46 22.98 -26.50 31.23
CA SER A 46 22.26 -25.31 30.77
C SER A 46 21.33 -25.61 29.60
N SER A 47 20.05 -25.23 29.75
CA SER A 47 19.05 -25.23 28.67
C SER A 47 18.86 -23.83 28.05
N LYS A 48 19.89 -22.98 28.05
CA LYS A 48 19.80 -21.61 27.55
C LYS A 48 19.50 -21.61 26.05
N GLN A 49 18.41 -20.93 25.67
CA GLN A 49 18.08 -20.63 24.28
C GLN A 49 18.51 -19.20 23.96
N ILE A 50 18.99 -18.99 22.72
CA ILE A 50 19.39 -17.68 22.23
C ILE A 50 18.37 -17.25 21.19
N HIS A 51 17.67 -16.16 21.50
CA HIS A 51 16.67 -15.56 20.63
C HIS A 51 17.26 -14.32 19.95
N LEU A 52 17.17 -14.30 18.63
CA LEU A 52 17.63 -13.20 17.79
C LEU A 52 16.41 -12.58 17.13
N HIS A 53 16.19 -11.29 17.37
CA HIS A 53 15.10 -10.55 16.75
C HIS A 53 15.67 -9.72 15.61
N LEU A 54 15.22 -10.04 14.40
CA LEU A 54 15.57 -9.34 13.17
C LEU A 54 14.40 -8.47 12.75
N ALA A 55 14.69 -7.26 12.25
CA ALA A 55 13.71 -6.39 11.62
C ALA A 55 14.08 -6.15 10.16
N PRO A 56 13.12 -6.20 9.22
CA PRO A 56 13.36 -5.77 7.86
C PRO A 56 13.54 -4.26 7.75
N ASN A 57 14.50 -3.84 6.93
CA ASN A 57 14.66 -2.45 6.50
C ASN A 57 14.13 -2.22 5.07
N ALA A 58 13.82 -3.29 4.32
CA ALA A 58 13.22 -3.27 2.99
C ALA A 58 12.23 -4.44 2.82
N LEU A 59 11.23 -4.26 1.96
CA LEU A 59 10.23 -5.26 1.56
C LEU A 59 10.48 -5.71 0.11
N ASP A 60 9.81 -6.78 -0.31
CA ASP A 60 9.92 -7.37 -1.65
C ASP A 60 11.34 -7.85 -1.95
N LYS A 61 11.92 -8.53 -0.96
CA LYS A 61 13.29 -9.04 -0.99
C LYS A 61 13.33 -10.47 -0.49
N THR A 62 14.21 -11.25 -1.09
CA THR A 62 14.52 -12.62 -0.72
C THR A 62 16.01 -12.73 -0.43
N GLY A 63 16.38 -13.53 0.57
CA GLY A 63 17.78 -13.74 0.91
C GLY A 63 17.97 -14.87 1.91
N GLU A 64 19.23 -15.19 2.20
CA GLU A 64 19.58 -16.35 3.01
C GLU A 64 20.07 -15.98 4.41
N LEU A 65 19.57 -16.68 5.42
CA LEU A 65 20.05 -16.63 6.79
C LEU A 65 20.88 -17.87 7.11
N ARG A 66 22.09 -17.68 7.65
CA ARG A 66 22.97 -18.75 8.10
C ARG A 66 23.64 -18.43 9.43
N THR A 67 23.63 -19.37 10.35
CA THR A 67 24.27 -19.25 11.67
C THR A 67 25.41 -20.26 11.82
N ILE A 68 26.53 -19.78 12.35
CA ILE A 68 27.74 -20.56 12.66
C ILE A 68 28.07 -20.34 14.14
N VAL A 69 28.14 -21.41 14.91
CA VAL A 69 28.44 -21.37 16.35
C VAL A 69 29.80 -22.01 16.59
N THR A 70 30.71 -21.27 17.24
CA THR A 70 32.02 -21.75 17.67
C THR A 70 32.10 -21.76 19.19
N TYR A 71 32.47 -22.89 19.79
CA TYR A 71 32.65 -23.04 21.23
C TYR A 71 33.84 -23.94 21.57
N VAL A 72 34.38 -23.78 22.77
CA VAL A 72 35.42 -24.63 23.34
C VAL A 72 34.74 -25.57 24.34
N ASN A 73 35.02 -26.88 24.27
CA ASN A 73 34.48 -27.85 25.23
C ASN A 73 35.46 -28.10 26.39
N ASN A 74 35.02 -28.91 27.36
CA ASN A 74 35.80 -29.33 28.53
C ASN A 74 37.10 -30.14 28.23
N LYS A 75 37.42 -30.39 26.96
CA LYS A 75 38.67 -31.04 26.51
C LYS A 75 39.57 -30.07 25.73
N ASP A 76 39.34 -28.76 25.87
CA ASP A 76 40.04 -27.69 25.15
C ASP A 76 40.02 -27.82 23.62
N THR A 77 39.02 -28.54 23.06
CA THR A 77 38.84 -28.64 21.61
C THR A 77 37.85 -27.58 21.12
N VAL A 78 38.23 -26.88 20.05
CA VAL A 78 37.34 -25.93 19.36
C VAL A 78 36.36 -26.73 18.50
N ARG A 79 35.06 -26.50 18.69
CA ARG A 79 33.97 -27.11 17.90
C ARG A 79 33.24 -26.03 17.13
N VAL A 80 32.79 -26.38 15.93
CA VAL A 80 31.99 -25.52 15.05
C VAL A 80 30.70 -26.26 14.71
N LEU A 81 29.57 -25.59 14.91
CA LEU A 81 28.25 -26.02 14.44
C LEU A 81 27.80 -25.04 13.37
N ASP A 82 27.46 -25.57 12.21
CA ASP A 82 27.06 -24.78 11.06
C ASP A 82 25.63 -25.17 10.67
N SER A 83 24.74 -24.19 10.66
CA SER A 83 23.37 -24.40 10.21
C SER A 83 23.30 -24.39 8.69
N ARG A 84 22.34 -25.14 8.14
CA ARG A 84 22.02 -25.02 6.71
C ARG A 84 21.42 -23.63 6.46
N PRO A 85 21.71 -23.00 5.31
CA PRO A 85 21.06 -21.76 4.92
C PRO A 85 19.53 -21.92 4.92
N ILE A 86 18.84 -20.90 5.41
CA ILE A 86 17.38 -20.80 5.38
C ILE A 86 17.03 -19.60 4.51
N GLU A 87 16.18 -19.81 3.51
CA GLU A 87 15.66 -18.74 2.66
C GLU A 87 14.56 -17.97 3.41
N ILE A 88 14.64 -16.65 3.39
CA ILE A 88 13.66 -15.74 3.98
C ILE A 88 13.17 -14.81 2.87
N SER A 89 11.85 -14.78 2.67
CA SER A 89 11.18 -13.82 1.80
C SER A 89 10.33 -12.88 2.64
N ILE A 90 10.38 -11.59 2.34
CA ILE A 90 9.50 -10.58 2.94
C ILE A 90 8.70 -9.94 1.81
N ASP A 91 7.43 -10.31 1.75
CA ASP A 91 6.53 -9.86 0.70
C ASP A 91 6.12 -8.40 0.89
N LYS A 92 5.80 -7.74 -0.21
CA LYS A 92 5.17 -6.41 -0.16
C LYS A 92 3.81 -6.54 0.51
N ILE A 93 3.56 -5.70 1.50
CA ILE A 93 2.21 -5.56 2.07
C ILE A 93 1.33 -4.90 1.01
N SER A 94 0.43 -5.66 0.41
CA SER A 94 -0.65 -5.14 -0.44
C SER A 94 -1.94 -5.14 0.36
N ILE A 95 -2.57 -3.97 0.49
CA ILE A 95 -3.95 -3.89 0.99
C ILE A 95 -4.84 -4.04 -0.23
N GLU A 96 -5.38 -5.24 -0.44
CA GLU A 96 -6.35 -5.43 -1.51
C GLU A 96 -7.72 -4.86 -1.11
N PRO A 97 -8.31 -3.98 -1.94
CA PRO A 97 -9.65 -3.46 -1.73
C PRO A 97 -10.68 -4.57 -1.55
N LYS A 98 -11.42 -4.56 -0.43
CA LYS A 98 -12.63 -5.39 -0.33
C LYS A 98 -13.68 -4.86 -1.31
N VAL A 99 -14.02 -5.64 -2.32
CA VAL A 99 -15.14 -5.35 -3.23
C VAL A 99 -16.44 -5.36 -2.42
N VAL A 100 -17.12 -4.22 -2.32
CA VAL A 100 -18.38 -4.12 -1.56
C VAL A 100 -19.54 -4.41 -2.52
N PRO A 101 -20.49 -5.29 -2.14
CA PRO A 101 -21.65 -5.56 -2.98
C PRO A 101 -22.48 -4.29 -3.21
N SER A 102 -22.99 -4.11 -4.43
CA SER A 102 -23.80 -2.92 -4.79
C SER A 102 -25.08 -2.77 -3.95
N SER A 103 -25.54 -3.82 -3.26
CA SER A 103 -26.65 -3.73 -2.30
C SER A 103 -26.35 -2.78 -1.13
N TYR A 104 -25.15 -2.84 -0.56
CA TYR A 104 -24.72 -1.98 0.55
C TYR A 104 -24.67 -0.50 0.13
N ILE A 105 -24.28 -0.25 -1.12
CA ILE A 105 -24.24 1.09 -1.70
C ILE A 105 -25.64 1.71 -1.73
N ARG A 106 -26.66 0.92 -2.14
CA ARG A 106 -28.04 1.38 -2.17
C ARG A 106 -28.54 1.74 -0.76
N GLU A 107 -28.26 0.89 0.23
CA GLU A 107 -28.63 1.14 1.62
C GLU A 107 -27.99 2.43 2.16
N PHE A 108 -26.68 2.61 1.95
CA PHE A 108 -25.96 3.82 2.34
C PHE A 108 -26.57 5.08 1.72
N THR A 109 -26.77 5.08 0.40
CA THR A 109 -27.27 6.25 -0.33
C THR A 109 -28.74 6.58 -0.06
N GLN A 110 -29.49 5.72 0.64
CA GLN A 110 -30.89 5.94 0.99
C GLN A 110 -31.08 6.45 2.43
N GLN A 111 -30.02 6.52 3.23
CA GLN A 111 -30.11 7.04 4.60
C GLN A 111 -30.49 8.54 4.59
N PRO A 112 -31.45 9.00 5.43
CA PRO A 112 -31.94 10.40 5.40
C PRO A 112 -30.87 11.46 5.64
N ILE A 113 -29.83 11.10 6.40
CA ILE A 113 -28.71 12.00 6.72
C ILE A 113 -27.79 12.24 5.53
N ILE A 114 -27.72 11.28 4.58
CA ILE A 114 -26.82 11.32 3.45
C ILE A 114 -27.33 12.32 2.42
N LYS A 115 -26.50 13.31 2.12
CA LYS A 115 -26.71 14.28 1.04
C LYS A 115 -26.03 13.79 -0.23
N LYS A 116 -26.52 14.26 -1.37
CA LYS A 116 -25.99 13.93 -2.69
C LYS A 116 -25.79 15.21 -3.48
N VAL A 117 -24.63 15.31 -4.14
CA VAL A 117 -24.33 16.39 -5.09
C VAL A 117 -23.85 15.74 -6.38
N ILE A 118 -24.17 16.35 -7.50
CA ILE A 118 -23.84 15.86 -8.84
C ILE A 118 -23.12 16.99 -9.57
N LYS A 119 -22.06 16.64 -10.30
CA LYS A 119 -21.43 17.50 -11.30
C LYS A 119 -21.46 16.83 -12.65
N SER A 120 -21.96 17.54 -13.65
CA SER A 120 -22.14 17.03 -15.01
C SER A 120 -21.21 17.75 -15.98
N MET A 121 -20.50 16.99 -16.80
CA MET A 121 -19.53 17.54 -17.76
C MET A 121 -19.77 16.99 -19.17
N GLY A 122 -19.71 17.87 -20.15
CA GLY A 122 -19.72 17.53 -21.57
C GLY A 122 -18.35 17.73 -22.19
N ILE A 123 -17.90 16.80 -23.02
CA ILE A 123 -16.66 16.96 -23.81
C ILE A 123 -17.04 17.50 -25.19
N GLY A 124 -16.67 18.75 -25.47
CA GLY A 124 -16.94 19.49 -26.70
C GLY A 124 -15.98 19.16 -27.83
N ILE A 125 -15.92 17.89 -28.22
CA ILE A 125 -15.14 17.41 -29.37
C ILE A 125 -16.06 16.82 -30.44
N GLU A 126 -15.63 16.89 -31.71
CA GLU A 126 -16.44 16.47 -32.85
C GLU A 126 -16.61 14.95 -32.95
N HIS A 127 -15.69 14.18 -32.35
CA HIS A 127 -15.64 12.72 -32.45
C HIS A 127 -15.95 12.09 -31.08
N GLN A 128 -16.58 10.92 -31.06
CA GLN A 128 -16.92 10.25 -29.81
C GLN A 128 -15.66 9.69 -29.13
N VAL A 129 -15.44 10.02 -27.85
CA VAL A 129 -14.37 9.39 -27.05
C VAL A 129 -14.77 7.96 -26.68
N HIS A 130 -13.86 7.02 -26.82
CA HIS A 130 -14.06 5.66 -26.30
C HIS A 130 -14.25 5.70 -24.78
N SER A 131 -15.30 5.03 -24.30
CA SER A 131 -15.65 5.01 -22.87
C SER A 131 -14.55 4.44 -21.99
N GLU A 132 -13.71 3.54 -22.51
CA GLU A 132 -12.56 2.96 -21.81
C GLU A 132 -11.54 4.03 -21.41
N ILE A 133 -11.22 4.97 -22.30
CA ILE A 133 -10.29 6.07 -22.01
C ILE A 133 -10.83 6.93 -20.86
N ILE A 134 -12.13 7.21 -20.87
CA ILE A 134 -12.77 7.98 -19.80
C ILE A 134 -12.76 7.19 -18.48
N TYR A 135 -12.90 5.86 -18.52
CA TYR A 135 -12.77 5.04 -17.32
C TYR A 135 -11.37 5.10 -16.73
N ASP A 136 -10.35 4.95 -17.55
CA ASP A 136 -8.96 4.99 -17.10
C ASP A 136 -8.65 6.34 -16.45
N ILE A 137 -9.16 7.43 -17.04
CA ILE A 137 -9.03 8.78 -16.47
C ILE A 137 -9.76 8.90 -15.13
N LEU A 138 -10.99 8.37 -15.00
CA LEU A 138 -11.72 8.38 -13.73
C LEU A 138 -11.03 7.52 -12.67
N GLU A 139 -10.52 6.35 -13.04
CA GLU A 139 -9.75 5.47 -12.16
C GLU A 139 -8.49 6.18 -11.63
N GLN A 140 -7.74 6.85 -12.51
CA GLN A 140 -6.59 7.67 -12.11
C GLN A 140 -6.99 8.83 -11.20
N LEU A 141 -8.06 9.54 -11.55
CA LEU A 141 -8.58 10.68 -10.79
C LEU A 141 -8.94 10.29 -9.35
N PHE A 142 -9.73 9.23 -9.17
CA PHE A 142 -10.09 8.80 -7.82
C PHE A 142 -8.88 8.25 -7.05
N SER A 143 -7.95 7.57 -7.74
CA SER A 143 -6.73 7.07 -7.10
C SER A 143 -5.85 8.20 -6.53
N ILE A 144 -5.67 9.32 -7.23
CA ILE A 144 -4.88 10.45 -6.70
C ILE A 144 -5.52 11.11 -5.48
N HIS A 145 -6.83 10.98 -5.31
CA HIS A 145 -7.56 11.46 -4.14
C HIS A 145 -7.66 10.41 -3.03
N ASN A 146 -6.94 9.29 -3.14
CA ASN A 146 -6.97 8.16 -2.21
C ASN A 146 -8.36 7.51 -2.07
N PHE A 147 -9.16 7.56 -3.13
CA PHE A 147 -10.43 6.83 -3.20
C PHE A 147 -10.19 5.42 -3.69
N GLN A 148 -10.78 4.46 -3.00
CA GLN A 148 -10.71 3.05 -3.32
C GLN A 148 -11.86 2.65 -4.25
N LEU A 149 -11.55 1.93 -5.32
CA LEU A 149 -12.58 1.34 -6.18
C LEU A 149 -13.38 0.30 -5.39
N VAL A 150 -14.69 0.43 -5.41
CA VAL A 150 -15.64 -0.42 -4.68
C VAL A 150 -16.32 -1.42 -5.62
N ALA A 151 -16.81 -0.92 -6.76
CA ALA A 151 -17.52 -1.73 -7.76
C ALA A 151 -17.44 -1.08 -9.14
N LYS A 152 -17.41 -1.91 -10.19
CA LYS A 152 -17.41 -1.51 -11.60
C LYS A 152 -18.53 -2.26 -12.33
N ASP A 153 -19.41 -1.52 -12.97
CA ASP A 153 -20.48 -2.05 -13.82
C ASP A 153 -20.24 -1.55 -15.24
N VAL A 154 -19.64 -2.43 -16.07
CA VAL A 154 -19.23 -2.11 -17.43
C VAL A 154 -20.45 -1.87 -18.34
N GLU A 155 -21.51 -2.65 -18.17
CA GLU A 155 -22.73 -2.52 -18.99
C GLU A 155 -23.44 -1.19 -18.73
N LYS A 156 -23.62 -0.84 -17.44
CA LYS A 156 -24.28 0.42 -17.07
C LYS A 156 -23.35 1.62 -17.13
N ARG A 157 -22.07 1.38 -17.39
CA ARG A 157 -21.05 2.41 -17.50
C ARG A 157 -20.79 3.17 -16.19
N ILE A 158 -20.75 2.46 -15.06
CA ILE A 158 -20.65 3.04 -13.72
C ILE A 158 -19.41 2.52 -12.96
N LEU A 159 -18.71 3.43 -12.29
CA LEU A 159 -17.68 3.15 -11.31
C LEU A 159 -18.10 3.69 -9.95
N TRP A 160 -17.88 2.91 -8.89
CA TRP A 160 -18.14 3.30 -7.51
C TRP A 160 -16.83 3.37 -6.75
N TYR A 161 -16.66 4.44 -5.99
CA TYR A 161 -15.48 4.68 -5.17
C TYR A 161 -15.86 5.09 -3.77
N PHE A 162 -15.02 4.72 -2.82
CA PHE A 162 -15.16 5.12 -1.43
C PHE A 162 -13.85 5.72 -0.93
N GLY A 163 -13.92 6.85 -0.27
CA GLY A 163 -12.80 7.52 0.33
C GLY A 163 -13.23 8.29 1.56
N THR A 164 -12.26 8.71 2.36
CA THR A 164 -12.48 9.51 3.56
C THR A 164 -11.71 10.81 3.41
N GLU A 165 -12.36 11.95 3.62
CA GLU A 165 -11.66 13.24 3.58
C GLU A 165 -10.67 13.30 4.74
N SER A 166 -9.45 13.74 4.45
CA SER A 166 -8.30 13.67 5.34
C SER A 166 -8.42 14.54 6.60
N VAL A 167 -9.07 15.70 6.53
CA VAL A 167 -9.15 16.73 7.58
C VAL A 167 -10.34 16.47 8.50
N ILE A 168 -11.56 16.41 7.95
CA ILE A 168 -12.78 16.25 8.73
C ILE A 168 -13.14 14.78 9.00
N LYS A 169 -12.41 13.83 8.41
CA LYS A 169 -12.61 12.39 8.57
C LYS A 169 -14.03 11.94 8.24
N GLU A 170 -14.65 12.60 7.27
CA GLU A 170 -15.97 12.23 6.77
C GLU A 170 -15.84 11.35 5.53
N ASP A 171 -16.67 10.30 5.50
CA ASP A 171 -16.71 9.35 4.41
C ASP A 171 -17.48 9.91 3.21
N ILE A 172 -16.97 9.61 2.03
CA ILE A 172 -17.53 10.02 0.74
C ILE A 172 -17.63 8.78 -0.15
N LEU A 173 -18.85 8.52 -0.62
CA LEU A 173 -19.09 7.59 -1.73
C LEU A 173 -19.18 8.40 -3.02
N ALA A 174 -18.27 8.17 -3.96
CA ALA A 174 -18.25 8.81 -5.26
C ALA A 174 -18.64 7.82 -6.38
N VAL A 175 -19.31 8.33 -7.41
CA VAL A 175 -19.79 7.55 -8.55
C VAL A 175 -19.39 8.27 -9.83
N GLY A 176 -18.59 7.62 -10.66
CA GLY A 176 -18.32 8.08 -12.02
C GLY A 176 -19.23 7.34 -12.99
N ARG A 177 -19.97 8.08 -13.82
CA ARG A 177 -20.88 7.50 -14.83
C ARG A 177 -20.70 8.18 -16.17
N ILE A 178 -20.75 7.40 -17.24
CA ILE A 178 -20.78 7.92 -18.62
C ILE A 178 -22.18 7.71 -19.19
N VAL A 179 -22.88 8.81 -19.47
CA VAL A 179 -24.22 8.83 -20.08
C VAL A 179 -24.12 9.46 -21.45
N SER A 180 -24.07 8.64 -22.50
CA SER A 180 -23.83 9.09 -23.88
C SER A 180 -22.51 9.87 -23.99
N ASN A 181 -22.57 11.21 -24.16
CA ASN A 181 -21.39 12.09 -24.23
C ASN A 181 -21.22 12.96 -22.95
N LYS A 182 -22.00 12.68 -21.91
CA LYS A 182 -21.95 13.35 -20.62
C LYS A 182 -21.24 12.46 -19.61
N ILE A 183 -20.28 13.02 -18.88
CA ILE A 183 -19.71 12.41 -17.69
C ILE A 183 -20.42 13.00 -16.47
N GLU A 184 -20.95 12.15 -15.61
CA GLU A 184 -21.54 12.53 -14.33
C GLU A 184 -20.64 12.02 -13.21
N ILE A 185 -20.28 12.92 -12.29
CA ILE A 185 -19.66 12.54 -11.03
C ILE A 185 -20.65 12.86 -9.91
N ILE A 186 -21.09 11.82 -9.22
CA ILE A 186 -22.04 11.92 -8.11
C ILE A 186 -21.28 11.64 -6.83
N ALA A 187 -21.41 12.48 -5.81
CA ALA A 187 -20.80 12.24 -4.50
C ALA A 187 -21.87 12.26 -3.41
N SER A 188 -21.73 11.37 -2.43
CA SER A 188 -22.67 11.18 -1.33
C SER A 188 -21.94 11.15 0.03
N SER A 189 -22.42 11.95 0.98
CA SER A 189 -21.85 12.10 2.33
C SER A 189 -22.85 12.83 3.24
N PRO A 190 -22.77 12.73 4.58
CA PRO A 190 -23.59 13.56 5.49
C PRO A 190 -23.44 15.07 5.28
N ASN A 191 -22.26 15.53 4.86
CA ASN A 191 -21.93 16.96 4.77
C ASN A 191 -21.95 17.49 3.34
N GLN A 192 -22.96 18.32 3.03
CA GLN A 192 -23.12 18.87 1.68
C GLN A 192 -22.01 19.86 1.26
N TYR A 193 -21.45 20.64 2.20
CA TYR A 193 -20.39 21.61 1.87
C TYR A 193 -19.10 20.91 1.48
N LEU A 194 -18.78 19.81 2.17
CA LEU A 194 -17.69 18.90 1.80
C LEU A 194 -17.88 18.41 0.36
N LEU A 195 -19.08 17.92 0.01
CA LEU A 195 -19.36 17.39 -1.32
C LEU A 195 -19.17 18.43 -2.42
N ILE A 196 -19.59 19.68 -2.20
CA ILE A 196 -19.42 20.76 -3.16
C ILE A 196 -17.94 21.06 -3.37
N SER A 197 -17.16 21.18 -2.29
CA SER A 197 -15.72 21.42 -2.35
C SER A 197 -15.00 20.29 -3.09
N PHE A 198 -15.27 19.04 -2.68
CA PHE A 198 -14.71 17.84 -3.28
C PHE A 198 -14.99 17.75 -4.78
N LEU A 199 -16.26 17.88 -5.19
CA LEU A 199 -16.63 17.78 -6.61
C LEU A 199 -16.03 18.91 -7.45
N THR A 200 -15.86 20.10 -6.87
CA THR A 200 -15.20 21.22 -7.57
C THR A 200 -13.73 20.88 -7.85
N GLN A 201 -13.02 20.34 -6.86
CA GLN A 201 -11.63 19.91 -7.01
C GLN A 201 -11.51 18.77 -8.05
N VAL A 202 -12.27 17.70 -7.86
CA VAL A 202 -12.28 16.52 -8.74
C VAL A 202 -12.61 16.91 -10.18
N THR A 203 -13.56 17.83 -10.39
CA THR A 203 -13.92 18.34 -11.73
C THR A 203 -12.77 19.09 -12.38
N ASN A 204 -12.05 19.92 -11.63
CA ASN A 204 -10.89 20.66 -12.16
C ASN A 204 -9.73 19.73 -12.54
N ASP A 205 -9.49 18.71 -11.72
CA ASP A 205 -8.46 17.70 -11.95
C ASP A 205 -8.84 16.79 -13.13
N PHE A 206 -10.11 16.42 -13.25
CA PHE A 206 -10.62 15.69 -14.43
C PHE A 206 -10.39 16.46 -15.73
N LYS A 207 -10.71 17.77 -15.76
CA LYS A 207 -10.43 18.64 -16.92
C LYS A 207 -8.94 18.66 -17.27
N GLN A 208 -8.07 18.65 -16.26
CA GLN A 208 -6.63 18.59 -16.46
C GLN A 208 -6.18 17.25 -17.03
N PHE A 209 -6.70 16.14 -16.51
CA PHE A 209 -6.37 14.81 -17.02
C PHE A 209 -6.86 14.58 -18.45
N LEU A 210 -8.01 15.13 -18.85
CA LEU A 210 -8.45 15.10 -20.24
C LEU A 210 -7.46 15.82 -21.17
N VAL A 211 -6.86 16.92 -20.74
CA VAL A 211 -5.82 17.62 -21.51
C VAL A 211 -4.52 16.82 -21.55
N LEU A 212 -4.05 16.32 -20.40
CA LEU A 212 -2.79 15.57 -20.32
C LEU A 212 -2.83 14.26 -21.11
N ASN A 213 -3.98 13.60 -21.18
CA ASN A 213 -4.18 12.38 -21.98
C ASN A 213 -4.51 12.67 -23.45
N GLY A 214 -4.47 13.93 -23.90
CA GLY A 214 -4.72 14.32 -25.28
C GLY A 214 -6.15 14.09 -25.77
N VAL A 215 -7.12 13.90 -24.85
CA VAL A 215 -8.54 13.77 -25.19
C VAL A 215 -9.11 15.10 -25.69
N VAL A 216 -8.65 16.19 -25.09
CA VAL A 216 -8.95 17.56 -25.52
C VAL A 216 -7.69 18.40 -25.57
N ASN A 217 -7.67 19.40 -26.45
CA ASN A 217 -6.51 20.29 -26.59
C ASN A 217 -6.43 21.34 -25.46
N SER A 218 -7.53 21.59 -24.76
CA SER A 218 -7.63 22.63 -23.74
C SER A 218 -8.84 22.45 -22.83
N LYS A 219 -8.79 23.01 -21.61
CA LYS A 219 -9.84 22.84 -20.58
C LYS A 219 -11.19 23.46 -20.97
N ASP A 220 -11.21 24.48 -21.84
CA ASP A 220 -12.42 25.15 -22.35
C ASP A 220 -13.27 24.26 -23.28
N LYS A 221 -12.69 23.16 -23.78
CA LYS A 221 -13.43 22.11 -24.49
C LYS A 221 -14.22 21.19 -23.55
N VAL A 222 -14.17 21.41 -22.24
CA VAL A 222 -14.97 20.68 -21.26
C VAL A 222 -15.99 21.63 -20.64
N HIS A 223 -17.25 21.42 -21.00
CA HIS A 223 -18.36 22.27 -20.58
C HIS A 223 -18.97 21.74 -19.29
N ASP A 224 -19.16 22.63 -18.32
CA ASP A 224 -20.01 22.32 -17.16
C ASP A 224 -21.46 22.35 -17.65
N LEU A 225 -22.18 21.25 -17.43
CA LEU A 225 -23.56 21.07 -17.88
C LEU A 225 -24.56 21.27 -16.74
N GLU A 226 -24.08 21.30 -15.48
CA GLU A 226 -24.80 21.63 -14.23
C GLU A 226 -23.84 21.49 -13.02
#